data_AF-A0A6G8AGF1-F1
#
_entry.id   AF-A0A6G8AGF1-F1
#
_cell.length_a   1.000
_cell.length_b   1.000
_cell.length_c   1.000
_cell.angle_alpha   90.00
_cell.angle_beta   90.00
_cell.angle_gamma   90.00
#
_symmetry.space_group_name_H-M   'P 1'
#
loop_
_entity.id
_entity.type
_entity.pdbx_description
1 polymer ?
#
loop_
_entity_poly.entity_id
_entity_poly.type
_entity_poly.pdbx_seq_one_letter_code
_entity_poly.pdbx_strand_id
1 'polypeptide(L)' 'MKYAKQVFFIFIAIALTACGGGGSDDADCSDFAYQQDAQAWHKSNPGSDLDADNDGIACEHLPRR' A
#
# COMPACT_ATOMS: atom_id res chain seq x y z
N MET A 1 -27.15 6.51 -43.73
CA MET A 1 -26.96 7.46 -42.63
C MET A 1 -26.06 6.79 -41.59
N LYS A 2 -24.74 7.05 -41.63
CA LYS A 2 -23.70 6.19 -41.02
C LYS A 2 -22.70 6.95 -40.11
N TYR A 3 -22.99 8.20 -39.73
CA TYR A 3 -22.00 9.08 -39.08
C TYR A 3 -22.46 9.74 -37.76
N ALA A 4 -23.34 9.09 -37.00
CA ALA A 4 -23.71 9.52 -35.63
C ALA A 4 -22.91 8.78 -34.52
N LYS A 5 -21.73 8.23 -34.85
CA LYS A 5 -20.79 7.57 -33.91
C LYS A 5 -19.43 8.29 -33.82
N GLN A 6 -19.26 9.44 -34.46
CA GLN A 6 -17.99 10.18 -34.56
C GLN A 6 -17.93 11.39 -33.61
N VAL A 7 -18.43 11.28 -32.38
CA VAL A 7 -18.26 12.31 -31.34
C VAL A 7 -17.89 11.67 -30.01
N PHE A 8 -16.86 10.82 -30.02
CA PHE A 8 -16.10 10.53 -28.78
C PHE A 8 -14.68 10.01 -29.10
N PHE A 9 -14.07 10.57 -30.15
CA PHE A 9 -12.61 10.62 -30.23
C PHE A 9 -12.19 11.92 -29.53
N ILE A 10 -11.10 11.85 -28.77
CA ILE A 10 -10.53 12.89 -27.89
C ILE A 10 -11.03 12.74 -26.45
N PHE A 11 -10.39 11.87 -25.69
CA PHE A 11 -9.70 12.22 -24.44
C PHE A 11 -8.69 11.11 -24.13
N ILE A 12 -7.62 11.06 -24.94
CA ILE A 12 -6.34 10.51 -24.50
C ILE A 12 -5.84 11.49 -23.44
N ALA A 13 -6.11 11.20 -22.17
CA ALA A 13 -5.40 11.77 -21.04
C ALA A 13 -5.05 10.61 -20.11
N ILE A 14 -3.84 10.13 -20.31
CA ILE A 14 -3.10 9.25 -19.43
C ILE A 14 -3.20 9.81 -18.01
N ALA A 15 -3.88 9.07 -17.15
CA ALA A 15 -3.49 8.90 -15.77
C ALA A 15 -3.86 7.46 -15.43
N LEU A 16 -2.89 6.55 -15.58
CA LEU A 16 -2.86 5.35 -14.77
C LEU A 16 -2.80 5.85 -13.31
N THR A 17 -3.96 6.12 -12.72
CA THR A 17 -4.10 6.14 -11.26
C THR A 17 -4.06 4.68 -10.83
N ALA A 18 -2.89 4.09 -10.93
CA ALA A 18 -2.52 2.97 -10.09
C ALA A 18 -2.33 3.54 -8.69
N CYS A 19 -3.43 3.71 -7.95
CA CYS A 19 -3.33 3.63 -6.51
C CYS A 19 -2.93 2.18 -6.25
N GLY A 20 -1.63 1.96 -6.08
CA GLY A 20 -1.08 0.69 -5.64
C GLY A 20 -1.60 0.40 -4.25
N GLY A 21 -2.78 -0.22 -4.17
CA GLY A 21 -3.13 -1.06 -3.03
C GLY A 21 -2.24 -2.29 -3.13
N GLY A 22 -0.99 -2.14 -2.68
CA GLY A 22 -0.07 -3.24 -2.56
C GLY A 22 -0.69 -4.25 -1.63
N GLY A 23 -1.07 -5.41 -2.17
CA GLY A 23 -1.34 -6.58 -1.35
C GLY A 23 -0.05 -6.89 -0.61
N SER A 24 0.02 -6.45 0.63
CA SER A 24 0.95 -6.98 1.61
C SER A 24 0.19 -8.09 2.30
N ASP A 25 0.83 -9.24 2.43
CA ASP A 25 0.33 -10.33 3.28
C ASP A 25 -0.17 -9.72 4.59
N ASP A 26 -1.38 -10.07 5.03
CA ASP A 26 -2.04 -9.51 6.23
C ASP A 26 -1.20 -9.84 7.50
N ALA A 27 -0.08 -9.16 7.66
CA ALA A 27 0.79 -9.30 8.81
C ALA A 27 0.36 -8.26 9.84
N ASP A 28 0.07 -8.74 11.03
CA ASP A 28 -0.31 -7.94 12.18
C ASP A 28 0.85 -7.86 13.18
N CYS A 29 0.84 -6.83 14.04
CA CYS A 29 1.83 -6.73 15.11
C CYS A 29 1.86 -7.94 16.05
N SER A 30 0.75 -8.70 16.15
CA SER A 30 0.68 -9.95 16.92
C SER A 30 1.50 -11.10 16.33
N ASP A 31 1.91 -11.01 15.06
CA ASP A 31 2.74 -12.01 14.40
C ASP A 31 4.22 -11.91 14.81
N PHE A 32 4.60 -10.81 15.49
CA PHE A 32 5.98 -10.51 15.85
C PHE A 32 6.19 -10.48 17.36
N ALA A 33 7.29 -11.09 17.81
CA ALA A 33 7.69 -11.07 19.21
C ALA A 33 8.41 -9.76 19.61
N TYR A 34 9.08 -9.11 18.65
CA TYR A 34 9.89 -7.92 18.89
C TYR A 34 9.64 -6.86 17.82
N GLN A 35 9.70 -5.59 18.25
CA GLN A 35 9.51 -4.42 17.37
C GLN A 35 10.49 -4.42 16.19
N GLN A 36 11.74 -4.82 16.42
CA GLN A 36 12.75 -4.83 15.36
C GLN A 36 12.44 -5.80 14.22
N ASP A 37 11.78 -6.91 14.51
CA ASP A 37 11.41 -7.91 13.50
C ASP A 37 10.24 -7.40 12.65
N ALA A 38 9.22 -6.81 13.32
CA ALA A 38 8.11 -6.14 12.65
C ALA A 38 8.61 -4.99 11.75
N GLN A 39 9.55 -4.18 12.24
CA GLN A 39 10.14 -3.09 11.48
C GLN A 39 10.93 -3.56 10.25
N ALA A 40 11.67 -4.66 10.38
CA ALA A 40 12.41 -5.23 9.26
C ALA A 40 11.43 -5.70 8.17
N TRP A 41 10.33 -6.33 8.57
CA TRP A 41 9.27 -6.76 7.66
C TRP A 41 8.56 -5.56 7.00
N HIS A 42 8.14 -4.56 7.78
CA HIS A 42 7.49 -3.33 7.25
C HIS A 42 8.36 -2.64 6.18
N LYS A 43 9.68 -2.59 6.37
CA LYS A 43 10.62 -2.03 5.39
C LYS A 43 10.69 -2.83 4.08
N SER A 44 10.50 -4.15 4.15
CA SER A 44 10.48 -5.03 2.99
C SER A 44 9.11 -5.12 2.33
N ASN A 45 8.04 -4.81 3.07
CA ASN A 45 6.66 -4.88 2.66
C ASN A 45 6.01 -3.48 2.75
N PRO A 46 6.34 -2.56 1.83
CA PRO A 46 5.75 -1.23 1.80
C PRO A 46 4.25 -1.31 1.58
N GLY A 47 3.47 -0.59 2.41
CA GLY A 47 2.01 -0.67 2.41
C GLY A 47 1.45 -1.77 3.30
N SER A 48 2.24 -2.27 4.24
CA SER A 48 1.75 -3.06 5.36
C SER A 48 1.13 -2.21 6.46
N ASP A 49 0.11 -2.75 7.12
CA ASP A 49 -0.61 -2.09 8.21
C ASP A 49 0.09 -2.23 9.58
N LEU A 50 1.40 -2.51 9.57
CA LEU A 50 2.22 -2.61 10.80
C LEU A 50 2.58 -1.25 11.43
N ASP A 51 2.45 -0.16 10.66
CA ASP A 51 2.67 1.23 11.09
C ASP A 51 1.35 1.99 10.95
N ALA A 52 0.46 1.80 11.92
CA ALA A 52 -0.92 2.26 11.84
C ALA A 52 -1.05 3.80 11.92
N ASP A 53 -0.17 4.45 12.69
CA ASP A 53 -0.15 5.91 12.83
C ASP A 53 0.78 6.60 11.82
N ASN A 54 1.52 5.82 11.02
CA ASN A 54 2.40 6.26 9.95
C ASN A 54 3.51 7.19 10.45
N ASP A 55 4.04 6.91 11.64
CA ASP A 55 5.15 7.67 12.23
C ASP A 55 6.54 7.18 11.73
N GLY A 56 6.54 6.07 10.96
CA GLY A 56 7.72 5.41 10.41
C GLY A 56 8.28 4.29 11.30
N ILE A 57 7.64 4.00 12.44
CA ILE A 57 8.03 3.01 13.42
C ILE A 57 6.94 1.95 13.53
N ALA A 58 7.17 0.80 12.88
CA ALA A 58 6.20 -0.29 12.93
C ALA A 58 6.14 -0.94 14.32
N CYS A 59 4.92 -1.23 14.78
CA CYS A 59 4.62 -1.97 16.01
C CYS A 59 5.42 -1.49 17.24
N GLU A 60 5.49 -0.19 17.45
CA GLU A 60 6.27 0.51 18.47
C GLU A 60 5.92 0.10 19.91
N HIS A 61 4.76 -0.53 20.13
CA HIS A 61 4.35 -1.09 21.40
C HIS A 61 5.05 -2.42 21.76
N LEU A 62 5.63 -3.13 20.80
CA LEU A 62 6.28 -4.42 21.06
C LEU A 62 7.60 -4.27 21.84
N PRO A 63 8.03 -5.30 22.58
CA PRO A 63 9.33 -5.30 23.25
C PRO A 63 10.50 -5.05 22.28
N ARG A 64 11.52 -4.34 22.78
CA ARG A 64 12.78 -4.11 22.06
C ARG A 64 13.88 -5.04 22.56
N ARG A 65 14.63 -5.64 21.63
CA ARG A 65 15.85 -6.43 21.90
C ARG A 65 17.15 -5.70 21.60
#